data_AF-A0A8T5FXT2-F1
#
_entry.id   AF-A0A8T5FXT2-F1
#
_cell.length_a   1.000
_cell.length_b   1.000
_cell.length_c   1.000
_cell.angle_alpha   90.00
_cell.angle_beta   90.00
_cell.angle_gamma   90.00
#
_symmetry.space_group_name_H-M   'P 1'
#
loop_
_entity.id
_entity.type
_entity.pdbx_description
1 polymer ?
#
loop_
_entity_poly.entity_id
_entity_poly.type
_entity_poly.pdbx_seq_one_letter_code
_entity_poly.pdbx_strand_id
1 'polypeptide(L)'
;MDKKKILNLILAIIIAFLGSFIVPNTLQKGLYSGEIYFTQNEKNFKFDFEFILDNNSMVEVVKNYNTEGINFEFIKKESYKLGIGEKISYKIKFDSEVSDIKSKIFRNDYEQIIPPTKKENGYEIFSMYIPFYSKIVMALLFFVAFLWLTEIIPLSAASLIIPIVAVIFKITDSKTILAPFFHPIIVLFFAGFLMAEAMKKTGVDKLIALTILKYSSLKPSYLMLTLMLLTAFLSMWMSNTASVTVIIPIVLAIVKRIQKHTKIKNFNKALVLGVAYAASIGGIGSAIGTPANILAFTFLNNFTDYNLGFLDWFYFGLPVVIIMIPLTWLYLIYSFKVRGKTLSVELDESIVKKGFKIGKINLRQKLVLGIFSLVMIFWLTGKIHKVPTAIVALTGAVSLFFLGILNEKDINKINWNALLTFGGGLAIGNLLVLTGVSDWIALKLTGLSVLPSFVVIFFVAALTLIIGAFISNTACAAMLVPVAIPLAQVLGIDVRLLVGVIAIGSSIDFALIVGTPPTMMAYSTGLFKAKEIFRRGIFLDILGIFVLSFVSIWVWKFLGIVI
;
A
#
# COMPACT_ATOMS: atom_id res chain seq x y z
N MET A 1 14.20 -31.68 1.76
CA MET A 1 13.99 -30.26 1.41
C MET A 1 14.87 -29.94 0.20
N ASP A 2 14.35 -29.24 -0.81
CA ASP A 2 15.11 -28.91 -2.03
C ASP A 2 16.39 -28.12 -1.68
N LYS A 3 17.56 -28.51 -2.25
CA LYS A 3 18.86 -27.85 -2.01
C LYS A 3 18.79 -26.35 -2.27
N LYS A 4 17.98 -25.93 -3.25
CA LYS A 4 17.75 -24.51 -3.56
C LYS A 4 17.05 -23.76 -2.42
N LYS A 5 16.08 -24.41 -1.75
CA LYS A 5 15.40 -23.82 -0.59
C LYS A 5 16.34 -23.67 0.60
N ILE A 6 17.21 -24.66 0.85
CA ILE A 6 18.22 -24.59 1.90
C ILE A 6 19.18 -23.42 1.63
N LEU A 7 19.71 -23.33 0.41
CA LEU A 7 20.64 -22.26 0.03
C LEU A 7 20.01 -20.88 0.21
N ASN A 8 18.77 -20.70 -0.24
CA ASN A 8 18.10 -19.42 -0.09
C ASN A 8 17.79 -19.09 1.38
N LEU A 9 17.51 -20.08 2.23
CA LEU A 9 17.31 -19.85 3.66
C LEU A 9 18.62 -19.44 4.34
N ILE A 10 19.75 -20.06 3.97
CA ILE A 10 21.08 -19.63 4.43
C ILE A 10 21.36 -18.19 3.99
N LEU A 11 21.06 -17.87 2.73
CA LEU A 11 21.22 -16.51 2.22
C LEU A 11 20.35 -15.49 2.97
N ALA A 12 19.11 -15.87 3.32
CA ALA A 12 18.24 -15.04 4.15
C ALA A 12 18.87 -14.73 5.52
N ILE A 13 19.47 -15.73 6.17
CA ILE A 13 20.16 -15.56 7.45
C ILE A 13 21.39 -14.65 7.31
N ILE A 14 22.18 -14.83 6.23
CA ILE A 14 23.34 -13.98 5.94
C ILE A 14 22.90 -12.52 5.74
N ILE A 15 21.84 -12.28 4.97
CA ILE A 15 21.29 -10.94 4.72
C ILE A 15 20.76 -10.32 6.01
N ALA A 16 20.08 -11.09 6.85
CA ALA A 16 19.64 -10.66 8.17
C ALA A 16 20.81 -10.25 9.07
N PHE A 17 21.87 -11.07 9.09
CA PHE A 17 23.08 -10.80 9.85
C PHE A 17 23.78 -9.52 9.38
N LEU A 18 23.98 -9.36 8.06
CA LEU A 18 24.55 -8.14 7.48
C LEU A 18 23.69 -6.91 7.78
N GLY A 19 22.36 -7.04 7.66
CA GLY A 19 21.40 -5.97 7.98
C GLY A 19 21.51 -5.49 9.43
N SER A 20 21.83 -6.37 10.38
CA SER A 20 21.98 -6.03 11.79
C SER A 20 23.13 -5.05 12.09
N PHE A 21 24.13 -4.94 11.21
CA PHE A 21 25.26 -4.02 11.36
C PHE A 21 24.96 -2.61 10.84
N ILE A 22 23.86 -2.43 10.12
CA ILE A 22 23.48 -1.14 9.53
C ILE A 22 23.05 -0.15 10.62
N VAL A 23 22.46 -0.64 11.72
CA VAL A 23 21.81 0.16 12.76
C VAL A 23 22.67 0.26 14.03
N PRO A 24 22.61 1.37 14.79
CA PRO A 24 23.31 1.52 16.05
C PRO A 24 22.98 0.43 17.07
N ASN A 25 23.90 0.26 18.02
CA ASN A 25 23.65 -0.54 19.20
C ASN A 25 22.51 0.07 20.03
N THR A 26 21.87 -0.78 20.84
CA THR A 26 20.99 -0.34 21.93
C THR A 26 21.73 0.70 22.78
N LEU A 27 21.09 1.84 23.04
CA LEU A 27 21.67 2.86 23.93
C LEU A 27 21.86 2.30 25.35
N GLN A 28 22.94 2.71 26.00
CA GLN A 28 23.27 2.29 27.36
C GLN A 28 22.85 3.35 28.37
N LYS A 29 22.69 2.95 29.64
CA LYS A 29 22.44 3.91 30.72
C LYS A 29 23.62 4.84 30.93
N GLY A 30 23.35 6.08 31.33
CA GLY A 30 24.38 7.07 31.66
C GLY A 30 24.06 8.47 31.16
N LEU A 31 25.04 9.35 31.27
CA LEU A 31 24.95 10.76 30.87
C LEU A 31 25.15 10.89 29.35
N TYR A 32 24.26 11.64 28.72
CA TYR A 32 24.31 12.02 27.32
C TYR A 32 24.36 13.54 27.20
N SER A 33 25.11 14.01 26.20
CA SER A 33 25.21 15.42 25.86
C SER A 33 24.38 15.72 24.62
N GLY A 34 23.85 16.92 24.57
CA GLY A 34 23.05 17.45 23.47
C GLY A 34 23.51 18.84 23.10
N GLU A 35 23.50 19.14 21.82
CA GLU A 35 23.89 20.43 21.24
C GLU A 35 22.79 20.90 20.30
N ILE A 36 22.29 22.11 20.48
CA ILE A 36 21.34 22.74 19.56
C ILE A 36 22.09 23.81 18.77
N TYR A 37 22.03 23.70 17.45
CA TYR A 37 22.58 24.63 16.47
C TYR A 37 21.44 25.42 15.84
N PHE A 38 21.60 26.73 15.72
CA PHE A 38 20.63 27.60 15.05
C PHE A 38 21.31 28.84 14.49
N THR A 39 20.69 29.45 13.47
CA THR A 39 21.21 30.62 12.79
C THR A 39 20.29 31.81 13.01
N GLN A 40 20.85 32.96 13.36
CA GLN A 40 20.13 34.22 13.45
C GLN A 40 20.97 35.35 12.86
N ASN A 41 20.39 36.16 11.97
CA ASN A 41 21.10 37.26 11.29
C ASN A 41 22.44 36.82 10.69
N GLU A 42 22.46 35.68 10.00
CA GLU A 42 23.65 35.05 9.39
C GLU A 42 24.76 34.62 10.37
N LYS A 43 24.53 34.69 11.69
CA LYS A 43 25.43 34.16 12.72
C LYS A 43 24.92 32.82 13.25
N ASN A 44 25.85 31.89 13.44
CA ASN A 44 25.57 30.55 13.97
C ASN A 44 25.78 30.54 15.48
N PHE A 45 24.79 30.04 16.21
CA PHE A 45 24.80 29.89 17.65
C PHE A 45 24.74 28.41 18.04
N LYS A 46 25.25 28.10 19.23
CA LYS A 46 25.29 26.77 19.81
C LYS A 46 24.83 26.80 21.26
N PHE A 47 23.97 25.86 21.65
CA PHE A 47 23.49 25.69 23.01
C PHE A 47 23.67 24.24 23.47
N ASP A 48 24.33 24.07 24.61
CA ASP A 48 24.67 22.75 25.16
C ASP A 48 23.73 22.36 26.30
N PHE A 49 23.33 21.10 26.34
CA PHE A 49 22.53 20.53 27.42
C PHE A 49 22.90 19.08 27.69
N GLU A 50 22.52 18.58 28.87
CA GLU A 50 22.76 17.20 29.26
C GLU A 50 21.48 16.53 29.74
N PHE A 51 21.41 15.22 29.61
CA PHE A 51 20.34 14.40 30.18
C PHE A 51 20.84 12.99 30.51
N ILE A 52 20.11 12.29 31.36
CA ILE A 52 20.46 10.95 31.80
C ILE A 52 19.51 9.93 31.16
N LEU A 53 20.05 8.83 30.66
CA LEU A 53 19.27 7.62 30.37
C LEU A 53 19.38 6.66 31.55
N ASP A 54 18.28 6.41 32.25
CA ASP A 54 18.21 5.50 33.40
C ASP A 54 16.91 4.67 33.41
N ASN A 55 16.49 4.15 34.56
CA ASN A 55 15.25 3.37 34.67
C ASN A 55 14.00 4.22 35.00
N ASN A 56 14.18 5.51 35.27
CA ASN A 56 13.16 6.42 35.74
C ASN A 56 12.96 7.54 34.70
N SER A 57 11.76 8.11 34.67
CA SER A 57 11.51 9.33 33.90
C SER A 57 11.23 10.45 34.87
N MET A 58 12.03 11.51 34.82
CA MET A 58 11.83 12.70 35.64
C MET A 58 10.81 13.65 34.98
N VAL A 59 10.28 14.57 35.78
CA VAL A 59 9.33 15.61 35.33
C VAL A 59 10.03 16.55 34.36
N GLU A 60 9.26 17.13 33.43
CA GLU A 60 9.76 18.17 32.53
C GLU A 60 10.23 19.40 33.33
N VAL A 61 11.38 19.93 32.97
CA VAL A 61 11.94 21.15 33.55
C VAL A 61 11.94 22.22 32.48
N VAL A 62 11.28 23.33 32.77
CA VAL A 62 11.27 24.54 31.94
C VAL A 62 12.41 25.44 32.40
N LYS A 63 13.27 25.85 31.47
CA LYS A 63 14.35 26.79 31.73
C LYS A 63 14.39 27.85 30.64
N ASN A 64 14.45 29.11 31.06
CA ASN A 64 14.68 30.23 30.16
C ASN A 64 16.18 30.50 30.07
N TYR A 65 16.68 30.67 28.86
CA TYR A 65 18.08 30.91 28.59
C TYR A 65 18.26 32.21 27.81
N ASN A 66 19.39 32.86 28.04
CA ASN A 66 19.88 33.97 27.24
C ASN A 66 21.29 33.61 26.78
N THR A 67 21.45 33.37 25.49
CA THR A 67 22.75 33.09 24.86
C THR A 67 23.05 34.22 23.89
N GLU A 68 24.09 35.00 24.18
CA GLU A 68 24.56 36.08 23.30
C GLU A 68 23.46 37.10 22.89
N GLY A 69 22.50 37.36 23.79
CA GLY A 69 21.39 38.29 23.55
C GLY A 69 20.13 37.66 22.95
N ILE A 70 20.13 36.36 22.71
CA ILE A 70 18.99 35.60 22.20
C ILE A 70 18.29 34.93 23.37
N ASN A 71 17.04 35.33 23.62
CA ASN A 71 16.20 34.71 24.63
C ASN A 71 15.41 33.55 24.02
N PHE A 72 15.42 32.41 24.70
CA PHE A 72 14.60 31.27 24.35
C PHE A 72 14.18 30.48 25.57
N GLU A 73 13.00 29.87 25.46
CA GLU A 73 12.46 28.93 26.43
C GLU A 73 12.83 27.51 25.98
N PHE A 74 13.45 26.74 26.87
CA PHE A 74 13.84 25.36 26.61
C PHE A 74 13.23 24.42 27.65
N ILE A 75 12.51 23.42 27.16
CA ILE A 75 11.84 22.42 27.99
C ILE A 75 12.40 21.04 27.67
N LYS A 76 12.94 20.37 28.69
CA LYS A 76 13.43 19.00 28.58
C LYS A 76 13.15 18.20 29.85
N LYS A 77 13.19 16.88 29.77
CA LYS A 77 13.32 16.02 30.96
C LYS A 77 14.79 15.90 31.35
N GLU A 78 15.05 15.80 32.66
CA GLU A 78 16.41 15.57 33.17
C GLU A 78 16.85 14.11 33.03
N SER A 79 15.90 13.17 33.15
CA SER A 79 16.11 11.77 32.83
C SER A 79 15.02 11.21 31.92
N TYR A 80 15.42 10.32 31.02
CA TYR A 80 14.52 9.52 30.20
C TYR A 80 14.72 8.05 30.54
N LYS A 81 13.61 7.33 30.61
CA LYS A 81 13.61 5.91 30.87
C LYS A 81 14.15 5.15 29.66
N LEU A 82 15.08 4.24 29.91
CA LEU A 82 15.56 3.30 28.92
C LEU A 82 14.56 2.15 28.79
N GLY A 83 13.93 2.06 27.63
CA GLY A 83 12.92 1.03 27.37
C GLY A 83 12.36 1.12 25.96
N ILE A 84 11.58 0.11 25.59
CA ILE A 84 10.90 0.02 24.30
C ILE A 84 9.76 1.04 24.26
N GLY A 85 9.66 1.77 23.16
CA GLY A 85 8.66 2.83 22.97
C GLY A 85 8.97 4.12 23.73
N GLU A 86 10.06 4.18 24.49
CA GLU A 86 10.48 5.39 25.19
C GLU A 86 11.11 6.38 24.21
N LYS A 87 10.81 7.68 24.40
CA LYS A 87 11.26 8.76 23.53
C LYS A 87 12.11 9.76 24.30
N ILE A 88 13.19 10.21 23.67
CA ILE A 88 13.86 11.45 24.05
C ILE A 88 13.11 12.58 23.36
N SER A 89 12.54 13.50 24.13
CA SER A 89 11.83 14.65 23.59
C SER A 89 12.07 15.91 24.40
N TYR A 90 12.37 17.00 23.70
CA TYR A 90 12.59 18.33 24.23
C TYR A 90 12.11 19.35 23.21
N LYS A 91 11.79 20.55 23.68
CA LYS A 91 11.25 21.62 22.84
C LYS A 91 11.89 22.95 23.17
N ILE A 92 12.08 23.77 22.15
CA ILE A 92 12.68 25.10 22.26
C ILE A 92 11.76 26.12 21.58
N LYS A 93 11.60 27.28 22.19
CA LYS A 93 10.85 28.41 21.63
C LYS A 93 11.71 29.64 21.70
N PHE A 94 12.00 30.21 20.54
CA PHE A 94 12.79 31.43 20.41
C PHE A 94 11.88 32.65 20.44
N ASP A 95 12.32 33.72 21.10
CA ASP A 95 11.59 35.01 21.10
C ASP A 95 11.74 35.77 19.76
N SER A 96 12.71 35.36 18.94
CA SER A 96 13.06 35.96 17.65
C SER A 96 13.14 34.92 16.54
N GLU A 97 13.00 35.35 15.28
CA GLU A 97 13.12 34.46 14.13
C GLU A 97 14.53 33.87 14.00
N VAL A 98 14.59 32.56 13.80
CA VAL A 98 15.80 31.76 13.66
C VAL A 98 15.64 30.77 12.50
N SER A 99 16.74 30.44 11.82
CA SER A 99 16.80 29.47 10.73
C SER A 99 17.76 28.31 11.04
N ASP A 100 17.71 27.26 10.22
CA ASP A 100 18.64 26.11 10.24
C ASP A 100 18.78 25.37 11.58
N ILE A 101 17.71 25.37 12.36
CA ILE A 101 17.71 24.77 13.70
C ILE A 101 17.89 23.25 13.61
N LYS A 102 18.91 22.73 14.28
CA LYS A 102 19.21 21.28 14.36
C LYS A 102 19.68 20.95 15.75
N SER A 103 19.41 19.73 16.20
CA SER A 103 19.97 19.22 17.44
C SER A 103 20.87 18.02 17.17
N LYS A 104 21.91 17.84 17.97
CA LYS A 104 22.80 16.69 17.94
C LYS A 104 22.85 16.10 19.34
N ILE A 105 22.58 14.81 19.47
CA ILE A 105 22.76 14.05 20.70
C ILE A 105 23.97 13.13 20.52
N PHE A 106 24.84 13.08 21.52
CA PHE A 106 26.02 12.24 21.48
C PHE A 106 26.48 11.78 22.86
N ARG A 107 27.21 10.66 22.83
CA ARG A 107 27.94 10.07 23.95
C ARG A 107 28.93 9.09 23.34
N ASN A 108 30.24 9.22 23.58
CA ASN A 108 31.35 8.34 23.19
C ASN A 108 31.18 7.42 21.94
N ASP A 109 30.26 6.45 21.97
CA ASP A 109 29.95 5.44 20.96
C ASP A 109 28.69 5.70 20.12
N TYR A 110 27.98 6.81 20.34
CA TYR A 110 26.75 7.20 19.67
C TYR A 110 26.73 8.69 19.33
N GLU A 111 26.34 8.99 18.10
CA GLU A 111 26.08 10.35 17.63
C GLU A 111 24.88 10.33 16.67
N GLN A 112 23.93 11.23 16.89
CA GLN A 112 22.76 11.37 16.04
C GLN A 112 22.32 12.83 15.94
N ILE A 113 22.19 13.30 14.70
CA ILE A 113 21.56 14.59 14.39
C ILE A 113 20.06 14.37 14.29
N ILE A 114 19.30 15.26 14.93
CA ILE A 114 17.85 15.24 15.05
C ILE A 114 17.34 16.59 14.53
N PRO A 115 16.64 16.63 13.39
CA PRO A 115 15.93 17.82 12.94
C PRO A 115 14.68 18.05 13.80
N PRO A 116 14.14 19.28 13.81
CA PRO A 116 12.85 19.55 14.46
C PRO A 116 11.77 18.69 13.82
N THR A 117 11.06 17.92 14.63
CA THR A 117 10.05 16.94 14.21
C THR A 117 8.70 17.59 13.96
N LYS A 118 8.36 18.63 14.73
CA LYS A 118 7.09 19.37 14.62
C LYS A 118 7.26 20.81 15.12
N LYS A 119 6.55 21.74 14.49
CA LYS A 119 6.31 23.09 15.04
C LYS A 119 4.93 23.17 15.65
N GLU A 120 4.83 23.54 16.93
CA GLU A 120 3.55 23.64 17.63
C GLU A 120 3.59 24.77 18.65
N ASN A 121 2.63 25.71 18.57
CA ASN A 121 2.52 26.87 19.46
C ASN A 121 3.81 27.71 19.60
N GLY A 122 4.59 27.81 18.50
CA GLY A 122 5.87 28.51 18.47
C GLY A 122 7.07 27.70 18.99
N TYR A 123 6.85 26.48 19.46
CA TYR A 123 7.93 25.57 19.84
C TYR A 123 8.39 24.73 18.65
N GLU A 124 9.70 24.60 18.51
CA GLU A 124 10.38 23.58 17.73
C GLU A 124 10.55 22.34 18.62
N ILE A 125 9.88 21.25 18.28
CA ILE A 125 9.91 20.01 19.06
C ILE A 125 10.91 19.06 18.42
N PHE A 126 11.85 18.57 19.21
CA PHE A 126 12.76 17.49 18.87
C PHE A 126 12.27 16.23 19.57
N SER A 127 12.12 15.15 18.82
CA SER A 127 11.76 13.86 19.38
C SER A 127 12.45 12.74 18.60
N MET A 128 12.93 11.74 19.32
CA MET A 128 13.37 10.48 18.74
C MET A 128 13.04 9.32 19.69
N TYR A 129 12.61 8.20 19.14
CA TYR A 129 12.55 6.95 19.90
C TYR A 129 13.96 6.49 20.25
N ILE A 130 14.13 5.99 21.48
CA ILE A 130 15.40 5.47 21.94
C ILE A 130 15.70 4.16 21.20
N PRO A 131 16.85 4.06 20.49
CA PRO A 131 17.26 2.80 19.87
C PRO A 131 17.39 1.69 20.91
N PHE A 132 16.50 0.70 20.84
CA PHE A 132 16.46 -0.43 21.76
C PHE A 132 16.09 -1.72 21.02
N TYR A 133 16.89 -2.78 21.14
CA TYR A 133 16.80 -4.00 20.30
C TYR A 133 16.90 -3.76 18.79
N SER A 134 17.40 -2.59 18.37
CA SER A 134 17.37 -2.13 16.98
C SER A 134 18.10 -3.07 16.01
N LYS A 135 19.20 -3.73 16.45
CA LYS A 135 19.89 -4.76 15.67
C LYS A 135 19.05 -5.99 15.36
N ILE A 136 18.29 -6.47 16.35
CA ILE A 136 17.45 -7.68 16.20
C ILE A 136 16.27 -7.37 15.29
N VAL A 137 15.62 -6.22 15.49
CA VAL A 137 14.51 -5.79 14.64
C VAL A 137 14.97 -5.52 13.21
N MET A 138 16.15 -4.93 13.01
CA MET A 138 16.70 -4.74 11.67
C MET A 138 17.04 -6.08 11.00
N ALA A 139 17.67 -7.02 11.72
CA ALA A 139 17.91 -8.36 11.21
C ALA A 139 16.59 -9.05 10.80
N LEU A 140 15.56 -8.94 11.65
CA LEU A 140 14.23 -9.47 11.38
C LEU A 140 13.58 -8.82 10.15
N LEU A 141 13.72 -7.50 9.99
CA LEU A 141 13.25 -6.78 8.80
C LEU A 141 13.90 -7.33 7.54
N PHE A 142 15.22 -7.42 7.50
CA PHE A 142 15.94 -7.95 6.34
C PHE A 142 15.62 -9.42 6.07
N PHE A 143 15.48 -10.22 7.13
CA PHE A 143 15.11 -11.63 7.02
C PHE A 143 13.71 -11.79 6.40
N VAL A 144 12.70 -11.13 6.96
CA VAL A 144 11.31 -11.24 6.50
C VAL A 144 11.15 -10.58 5.12
N ALA A 145 11.78 -9.43 4.88
CA ALA A 145 11.82 -8.81 3.57
C ALA A 145 12.38 -9.79 2.53
N PHE A 146 13.52 -10.44 2.81
CA PHE A 146 14.06 -11.43 1.89
C PHE A 146 13.11 -12.62 1.65
N LEU A 147 12.45 -13.12 2.70
CA LEU A 147 11.45 -14.19 2.56
C LEU A 147 10.23 -13.76 1.75
N TRP A 148 9.75 -12.53 1.92
CA TRP A 148 8.67 -11.95 1.12
C TRP A 148 9.09 -11.73 -0.34
N LEU A 149 10.33 -11.29 -0.56
CA LEU A 149 10.88 -11.08 -1.90
C LEU A 149 11.03 -12.40 -2.66
N THR A 150 11.52 -13.44 -1.99
CA THR A 150 11.87 -14.71 -2.63
C THR A 150 10.76 -15.75 -2.64
N GLU A 151 9.71 -15.55 -1.83
CA GLU A 151 8.57 -16.45 -1.64
C GLU A 151 8.98 -17.93 -1.44
N ILE A 152 10.11 -18.19 -0.79
CA ILE A 152 10.63 -19.56 -0.52
C ILE A 152 9.63 -20.36 0.33
N ILE A 153 8.94 -19.63 1.22
CA ILE A 153 7.81 -20.08 2.03
C ILE A 153 6.62 -19.14 1.77
N PRO A 154 5.38 -19.56 2.08
CA PRO A 154 4.21 -18.70 1.94
C PRO A 154 4.37 -17.36 2.69
N LEU A 155 3.87 -16.26 2.09
CA LEU A 155 3.95 -14.92 2.69
C LEU A 155 3.37 -14.85 4.10
N SER A 156 2.29 -15.59 4.36
CA SER A 156 1.70 -15.76 5.69
C SER A 156 2.65 -16.41 6.68
N ALA A 157 3.33 -17.48 6.28
CA ALA A 157 4.30 -18.17 7.13
C ALA A 157 5.49 -17.26 7.47
N ALA A 158 6.02 -16.52 6.48
CA ALA A 158 7.06 -15.51 6.72
C ALA A 158 6.59 -14.42 7.71
N SER A 159 5.32 -14.01 7.60
CA SER A 159 4.70 -13.01 8.48
C SER A 159 4.56 -13.50 9.92
N LEU A 160 4.29 -14.79 10.13
CA LEU A 160 4.18 -15.41 11.45
C LEU A 160 5.54 -15.58 12.15
N ILE A 161 6.66 -15.47 11.44
CA ILE A 161 8.00 -15.47 12.05
C ILE A 161 8.20 -14.22 12.92
N ILE A 162 7.57 -13.10 12.56
CA ILE A 162 7.70 -11.82 13.27
C ILE A 162 7.31 -11.94 14.76
N PRO A 163 6.08 -12.37 15.12
CA PRO A 163 5.71 -12.53 16.52
C PRO A 163 6.55 -13.59 17.24
N ILE A 164 6.98 -14.66 16.56
CA ILE A 164 7.84 -15.70 17.14
C ILE A 164 9.17 -15.10 17.60
N VAL A 165 9.87 -14.40 16.70
CA VAL A 165 11.16 -13.77 17.01
C VAL A 165 10.98 -12.69 18.08
N ALA A 166 9.96 -11.84 17.96
CA ALA A 166 9.72 -10.76 18.91
C ALA A 166 9.55 -11.25 20.36
N VAL A 167 8.82 -12.36 20.56
CA VAL A 167 8.61 -12.94 21.90
C VAL A 167 9.84 -13.69 22.40
N ILE A 168 10.49 -14.51 21.55
CA ILE A 168 11.69 -15.29 21.93
C ILE A 168 12.81 -14.36 22.39
N PHE A 169 13.04 -13.25 21.67
CA PHE A 169 14.05 -12.26 22.03
C PHE A 169 13.57 -11.24 23.07
N LYS A 170 12.36 -11.43 23.63
CA LYS A 170 11.76 -10.56 24.67
C LYS A 170 11.68 -9.09 24.27
N ILE A 171 11.46 -8.83 22.98
CA ILE A 171 11.22 -7.47 22.46
C ILE A 171 9.82 -7.02 22.88
N THR A 172 8.82 -7.89 22.88
CA THR A 172 7.49 -7.53 23.35
C THR A 172 6.73 -8.80 23.76
N ASP A 173 5.61 -8.64 24.47
CA ASP A 173 4.78 -9.75 24.90
C ASP A 173 3.89 -10.28 23.76
N SER A 174 3.40 -11.51 23.94
CA SER A 174 2.61 -12.21 22.92
C SER A 174 1.29 -11.52 22.61
N LYS A 175 0.64 -10.89 23.59
CA LYS A 175 -0.63 -10.19 23.38
C LYS A 175 -0.43 -8.97 22.49
N THR A 176 0.61 -8.19 22.76
CA THR A 176 0.94 -6.98 22.00
C THR A 176 1.32 -7.30 20.55
N ILE A 177 2.17 -8.29 20.31
CA ILE A 177 2.65 -8.58 18.94
C ILE A 177 1.68 -9.39 18.08
N LEU A 178 0.74 -10.14 18.68
CA LEU A 178 -0.29 -10.87 17.94
C LEU A 178 -1.54 -10.02 17.66
N ALA A 179 -1.82 -8.99 18.47
CA ALA A 179 -2.96 -8.10 18.27
C ALA A 179 -3.09 -7.53 16.83
N PRO A 180 -2.00 -7.13 16.15
CA PRO A 180 -2.06 -6.63 14.77
C PRO A 180 -2.68 -7.60 13.76
N PHE A 181 -2.65 -8.92 14.00
CA PHE A 181 -3.22 -9.92 13.08
C PHE A 181 -4.76 -9.96 13.09
N PHE A 182 -5.39 -9.40 14.13
CA PHE A 182 -6.84 -9.28 14.24
C PHE A 182 -7.29 -7.81 14.27
N HIS A 183 -6.53 -6.94 13.60
CA HIS A 183 -6.87 -5.53 13.50
C HIS A 183 -8.26 -5.31 12.85
N PRO A 184 -9.07 -4.32 13.28
CA PRO A 184 -10.40 -4.08 12.70
C PRO A 184 -10.40 -3.94 11.18
N ILE A 185 -9.36 -3.33 10.62
CA ILE A 185 -9.20 -3.20 9.18
C ILE A 185 -8.99 -4.57 8.51
N ILE A 186 -8.24 -5.51 9.11
CA ILE A 186 -8.12 -6.89 8.60
C ILE A 186 -9.48 -7.60 8.66
N VAL A 187 -10.27 -7.39 9.73
CA VAL A 187 -11.64 -7.93 9.86
C VAL A 187 -12.57 -7.39 8.78
N LEU A 188 -12.49 -6.08 8.50
CA LEU A 188 -13.19 -5.44 7.38
C LEU A 188 -12.90 -6.14 6.05
N PHE A 189 -11.63 -6.48 5.79
CA PHE A 189 -11.23 -7.17 4.55
C PHE A 189 -11.62 -8.63 4.51
N PHE A 190 -11.54 -9.35 5.63
CA PHE A 190 -12.07 -10.70 5.75
C PHE A 190 -13.55 -10.74 5.37
N ALA A 191 -14.35 -9.80 5.88
CA ALA A 191 -15.76 -9.66 5.50
C ALA A 191 -15.95 -9.30 4.02
N GLY A 192 -15.10 -8.43 3.46
CA GLY A 192 -15.10 -8.11 2.04
C GLY A 192 -14.82 -9.33 1.14
N PHE A 193 -13.86 -10.18 1.52
CA PHE A 193 -13.57 -11.43 0.80
C PHE A 193 -14.74 -12.42 0.84
N LEU A 194 -15.42 -12.54 1.98
CA LEU A 194 -16.65 -13.34 2.09
C LEU A 194 -17.76 -12.81 1.18
N MET A 195 -17.95 -11.49 1.13
CA MET A 195 -18.92 -10.84 0.24
C MET A 195 -18.61 -11.12 -1.23
N ALA A 196 -17.34 -10.99 -1.63
CA ALA A 196 -16.89 -11.29 -2.99
C ALA A 196 -17.09 -12.77 -3.36
N GLU A 197 -16.82 -13.70 -2.44
CA GLU A 197 -17.10 -15.12 -2.67
C GLU A 197 -18.60 -15.40 -2.79
N ALA A 198 -19.45 -14.71 -2.01
CA ALA A 198 -20.91 -14.83 -2.16
C ALA A 198 -21.40 -14.36 -3.52
N MET A 199 -20.88 -13.23 -4.02
CA MET A 199 -21.19 -12.73 -5.37
C MET A 199 -20.80 -13.75 -6.45
N LYS A 200 -19.59 -14.31 -6.34
CA LYS A 200 -19.08 -15.34 -7.26
C LYS A 200 -19.90 -16.63 -7.21
N LYS A 201 -20.21 -17.13 -6.01
CA LYS A 201 -20.96 -18.38 -5.79
C LYS A 201 -22.39 -18.29 -6.30
N THR A 202 -23.03 -17.13 -6.17
CA THR A 202 -24.41 -16.90 -6.65
C THR A 202 -24.48 -16.45 -8.11
N GLY A 203 -23.34 -16.19 -8.75
CA GLY A 203 -23.27 -15.73 -10.14
C GLY A 203 -23.70 -14.27 -10.33
N VAL A 204 -23.69 -13.46 -9.26
CA VAL A 204 -23.97 -12.01 -9.33
C VAL A 204 -22.90 -11.31 -10.17
N ASP A 205 -21.65 -11.73 -10.05
CA ASP A 205 -20.54 -11.28 -10.88
C ASP A 205 -20.83 -11.44 -12.39
N LYS A 206 -21.31 -12.62 -12.80
CA LYS A 206 -21.72 -12.91 -14.17
C LYS A 206 -22.96 -12.12 -14.57
N LEU A 207 -23.94 -11.98 -13.66
CA LEU A 207 -25.14 -11.19 -13.91
C LEU A 207 -24.78 -9.72 -14.23
N ILE A 208 -23.90 -9.11 -13.44
CA ILE A 208 -23.41 -7.75 -13.65
C ILE A 208 -22.66 -7.66 -14.99
N ALA A 209 -21.75 -8.60 -15.26
CA ALA A 209 -20.99 -8.63 -16.50
C ALA A 209 -21.87 -8.73 -17.75
N LEU A 210 -22.85 -9.64 -17.75
CA LEU A 210 -23.78 -9.82 -18.87
C LEU A 210 -24.74 -8.63 -19.02
N THR A 211 -25.13 -8.00 -17.91
CA THR A 211 -25.98 -6.79 -17.93
C THR A 211 -25.25 -5.63 -18.59
N ILE A 212 -23.99 -5.38 -18.22
CA ILE A 212 -23.18 -4.32 -18.82
C ILE A 212 -22.88 -4.64 -20.29
N LEU A 213 -22.62 -5.91 -20.63
CA LEU A 213 -22.44 -6.34 -22.02
C LEU A 213 -23.69 -6.11 -22.88
N LYS A 214 -24.90 -6.27 -22.33
CA LYS A 214 -26.15 -5.98 -23.05
C LYS A 214 -26.20 -4.52 -23.53
N TYR A 215 -25.67 -3.60 -22.74
CA TYR A 215 -25.61 -2.17 -23.05
C TYR A 215 -24.29 -1.73 -23.70
N SER A 216 -23.40 -2.67 -24.04
CA SER A 216 -22.12 -2.34 -24.67
C SER A 216 -22.29 -1.84 -26.11
N SER A 217 -21.39 -0.95 -26.52
CA SER A 217 -21.29 -0.48 -27.90
C SER A 217 -21.01 -1.63 -28.88
N LEU A 218 -21.61 -1.55 -30.06
CA LEU A 218 -21.36 -2.48 -31.17
C LEU A 218 -20.10 -2.13 -31.98
N LYS A 219 -19.55 -0.93 -31.81
CA LYS A 219 -18.28 -0.53 -32.43
C LYS A 219 -17.11 -1.24 -31.72
N PRO A 220 -16.21 -1.95 -32.43
CA PRO A 220 -15.15 -2.76 -31.83
C PRO A 220 -14.27 -2.01 -30.81
N SER A 221 -13.87 -0.77 -31.14
CA SER A 221 -13.04 0.05 -30.25
C SER A 221 -13.72 0.34 -28.90
N TYR A 222 -14.98 0.78 -28.95
CA TYR A 222 -15.76 1.09 -27.76
C TYR A 222 -16.28 -0.15 -27.03
N LEU A 223 -16.46 -1.28 -27.74
CA LEU A 223 -16.71 -2.58 -27.12
C LEU A 223 -15.52 -2.98 -26.24
N MET A 224 -14.29 -2.79 -26.74
CA MET A 224 -13.08 -3.01 -25.94
C MET A 224 -13.04 -2.10 -24.71
N LEU A 225 -13.29 -0.80 -24.87
CA LEU A 225 -13.34 0.13 -23.74
C LEU A 225 -14.41 -0.30 -22.72
N THR A 226 -15.59 -0.70 -23.18
CA THR A 226 -16.69 -1.15 -22.29
C THR A 226 -16.28 -2.38 -21.50
N LEU A 227 -15.64 -3.36 -22.15
CA LEU A 227 -15.15 -4.57 -21.49
C LEU A 227 -14.00 -4.28 -20.52
N MET A 228 -13.13 -3.32 -20.85
CA MET A 228 -12.09 -2.83 -19.93
C MET A 228 -12.71 -2.15 -18.70
N LEU A 229 -13.63 -1.22 -18.89
CA LEU A 229 -14.34 -0.54 -17.80
C LEU A 229 -15.11 -1.52 -16.92
N LEU A 230 -15.80 -2.48 -17.52
CA LEU A 230 -16.46 -3.57 -16.80
C LEU A 230 -15.46 -4.37 -15.95
N THR A 231 -14.34 -4.76 -16.54
CA THR A 231 -13.31 -5.53 -15.82
C THR A 231 -12.73 -4.73 -14.68
N ALA A 232 -12.43 -3.44 -14.91
CA ALA A 232 -11.92 -2.54 -13.90
C ALA A 232 -12.92 -2.37 -12.74
N PHE A 233 -14.21 -2.18 -13.06
CA PHE A 233 -15.28 -2.08 -12.06
C PHE A 233 -15.39 -3.36 -11.23
N LEU A 234 -15.44 -4.54 -11.86
CA LEU A 234 -15.46 -5.81 -11.12
C LEU A 234 -14.22 -5.95 -10.23
N SER A 235 -13.06 -5.50 -10.70
CA SER A 235 -11.80 -5.55 -9.96
C SER A 235 -11.71 -4.59 -8.77
N MET A 236 -12.58 -3.57 -8.70
CA MET A 236 -12.69 -2.74 -7.50
C MET A 236 -13.37 -3.51 -6.35
N TRP A 237 -14.21 -4.48 -6.64
CA TRP A 237 -15.03 -5.16 -5.62
C TRP A 237 -14.63 -6.62 -5.41
N MET A 238 -13.96 -7.19 -6.41
CA MET A 238 -13.41 -8.53 -6.41
C MET A 238 -11.89 -8.47 -6.51
N SER A 239 -11.20 -9.61 -6.47
CA SER A 239 -9.77 -9.63 -6.77
C SER A 239 -9.52 -9.53 -8.27
N ASN A 240 -8.38 -8.94 -8.64
CA ASN A 240 -7.92 -8.84 -10.04
C ASN A 240 -8.03 -10.18 -10.79
N THR A 241 -7.60 -11.27 -10.15
CA THR A 241 -7.67 -12.63 -10.72
C THR A 241 -9.11 -13.08 -10.95
N ALA A 242 -10.01 -12.83 -10.01
CA ALA A 242 -11.41 -13.24 -10.14
C ALA A 242 -12.11 -12.49 -11.28
N SER A 243 -11.86 -11.19 -11.41
CA SER A 243 -12.43 -10.34 -12.46
C SER A 243 -12.05 -10.83 -13.85
N VAL A 244 -10.76 -11.09 -14.09
CA VAL A 244 -10.29 -11.61 -15.39
C VAL A 244 -10.83 -13.00 -15.68
N THR A 245 -10.92 -13.87 -14.66
CA THR A 245 -11.49 -15.22 -14.81
C THR A 245 -12.93 -15.20 -15.32
N VAL A 246 -13.72 -14.21 -14.89
CA VAL A 246 -15.11 -14.03 -15.35
C VAL A 246 -15.16 -13.49 -16.78
N ILE A 247 -14.31 -12.51 -17.11
CA ILE A 247 -14.41 -11.76 -18.37
C ILE A 247 -13.70 -12.45 -19.55
N ILE A 248 -12.57 -13.14 -19.35
CA ILE A 248 -11.81 -13.76 -20.44
C ILE A 248 -12.63 -14.75 -21.28
N PRO A 249 -13.43 -15.68 -20.70
CA PRO A 249 -14.27 -16.57 -21.49
C PRO A 249 -15.29 -15.81 -22.37
N ILE A 250 -15.86 -14.73 -21.85
CA ILE A 250 -16.81 -13.85 -22.57
C ILE A 250 -16.09 -13.17 -23.74
N VAL A 251 -14.92 -12.61 -23.48
CA VAL A 251 -14.05 -11.96 -24.49
C VAL A 251 -13.70 -12.94 -25.60
N LEU A 252 -13.23 -14.14 -25.26
CA LEU A 252 -12.83 -15.15 -26.26
C LEU A 252 -14.03 -15.59 -27.13
N ALA A 253 -15.22 -15.73 -26.54
CA ALA A 253 -16.43 -16.05 -27.29
C ALA A 253 -16.81 -14.93 -28.27
N ILE A 254 -16.72 -13.67 -27.86
CA ILE A 254 -16.96 -12.49 -28.72
C ILE A 254 -15.92 -12.42 -29.83
N VAL A 255 -14.63 -12.54 -29.49
CA VAL A 255 -13.50 -12.52 -30.43
C VAL A 255 -13.67 -13.57 -31.53
N LYS A 256 -13.99 -14.81 -31.15
CA LYS A 256 -14.16 -15.93 -32.11
C LYS A 256 -15.25 -15.63 -33.15
N ARG A 257 -16.32 -14.95 -32.74
CA ARG A 257 -17.41 -14.54 -33.65
C ARG A 257 -17.00 -13.37 -34.51
N ILE A 258 -16.39 -12.34 -33.93
CA ILE A 258 -15.88 -11.18 -34.69
C ILE A 258 -14.91 -11.65 -35.77
N GLN A 259 -13.99 -12.55 -35.47
CA GLN A 259 -13.04 -13.10 -36.45
C GLN A 259 -13.70 -13.92 -37.56
N LYS A 260 -14.82 -14.60 -37.27
CA LYS A 260 -15.57 -15.37 -38.27
C LYS A 260 -16.30 -14.44 -39.26
N HIS A 261 -16.79 -13.30 -38.79
CA HIS A 261 -17.62 -12.38 -39.58
C HIS A 261 -16.87 -11.15 -40.13
N THR A 262 -15.72 -10.80 -39.54
CA THR A 262 -14.94 -9.62 -39.91
C THR A 262 -13.44 -9.89 -39.80
N LYS A 263 -12.62 -9.23 -40.63
CA LYS A 263 -11.16 -9.28 -40.56
C LYS A 263 -10.61 -8.03 -39.88
N ILE A 264 -10.72 -7.94 -38.55
CA ILE A 264 -10.05 -6.90 -37.76
C ILE A 264 -8.73 -7.46 -37.23
N LYS A 265 -7.62 -7.04 -37.84
CA LYS A 265 -6.29 -7.54 -37.49
C LYS A 265 -5.93 -7.17 -36.04
N ASN A 266 -5.41 -8.13 -35.28
CA ASN A 266 -4.92 -7.99 -33.91
C ASN A 266 -5.94 -7.48 -32.86
N PHE A 267 -7.23 -7.36 -33.19
CA PHE A 267 -8.24 -6.92 -32.24
C PHE A 267 -8.41 -7.91 -31.07
N ASN A 268 -8.33 -9.20 -31.34
CA ASN A 268 -8.31 -10.26 -30.33
C ASN A 268 -7.20 -10.05 -29.30
N LYS A 269 -5.99 -9.73 -29.75
CA LYS A 269 -4.84 -9.47 -28.90
C LYS A 269 -5.04 -8.20 -28.06
N ALA A 270 -5.46 -7.12 -28.70
CA ALA A 270 -5.72 -5.86 -28.01
C ALA A 270 -6.80 -6.02 -26.92
N LEU A 271 -7.89 -6.74 -27.23
CA LEU A 271 -9.01 -6.92 -26.31
C LEU A 271 -8.64 -7.81 -25.11
N VAL A 272 -8.00 -8.96 -25.34
CA VAL A 272 -7.59 -9.88 -24.27
C VAL A 272 -6.58 -9.21 -23.33
N LEU A 273 -5.56 -8.53 -23.88
CA LEU A 273 -4.57 -7.85 -23.06
C LEU A 273 -5.14 -6.62 -22.36
N GLY A 274 -6.05 -5.90 -23.02
CA GLY A 274 -6.75 -4.76 -22.43
C GLY A 274 -7.58 -5.13 -21.22
N VAL A 275 -8.31 -6.26 -21.27
CA VAL A 275 -9.06 -6.78 -20.13
C VAL A 275 -8.14 -7.19 -18.98
N ALA A 276 -7.02 -7.86 -19.27
CA ALA A 276 -6.04 -8.21 -18.24
C ALA A 276 -5.46 -6.97 -17.53
N TYR A 277 -5.00 -5.97 -18.29
CA TYR A 277 -4.47 -4.74 -17.71
C TYR A 277 -5.55 -3.92 -17.00
N ALA A 278 -6.78 -3.91 -17.52
CA ALA A 278 -7.90 -3.23 -16.87
C ALA A 278 -8.26 -3.83 -15.52
N ALA A 279 -8.05 -5.13 -15.30
CA ALA A 279 -8.22 -5.72 -13.97
C ALA A 279 -7.17 -5.20 -12.98
N SER A 280 -5.88 -5.23 -13.34
CA SER A 280 -4.82 -4.70 -12.49
C SER A 280 -5.02 -3.21 -12.19
N ILE A 281 -5.38 -2.42 -13.21
CA ILE A 281 -5.70 -1.00 -13.06
C ILE A 281 -6.95 -0.82 -12.17
N GLY A 282 -8.03 -1.57 -12.40
CA GLY A 282 -9.26 -1.44 -11.62
C GLY A 282 -9.09 -1.76 -10.14
N GLY A 283 -8.23 -2.72 -9.80
CA GLY A 283 -7.91 -3.09 -8.42
C GLY A 283 -7.35 -1.93 -7.59
N ILE A 284 -6.72 -0.94 -8.24
CA ILE A 284 -6.21 0.28 -7.61
C ILE A 284 -7.36 1.15 -7.06
N GLY A 285 -8.53 1.12 -7.72
CA GLY A 285 -9.61 2.09 -7.50
C GLY A 285 -10.29 2.03 -6.14
N SER A 286 -10.27 0.87 -5.46
CA SER A 286 -10.85 0.70 -4.12
C SER A 286 -9.84 0.11 -3.15
N ALA A 287 -10.08 0.26 -1.85
CA ALA A 287 -9.22 -0.36 -0.84
C ALA A 287 -9.29 -1.90 -0.87
N ILE A 288 -10.41 -2.51 -1.27
CA ILE A 288 -10.58 -3.99 -1.30
C ILE A 288 -9.99 -4.62 -2.57
N GLY A 289 -9.90 -3.87 -3.68
CA GLY A 289 -9.55 -4.42 -5.00
C GLY A 289 -8.19 -5.11 -5.04
N THR A 290 -7.20 -4.58 -4.32
CA THR A 290 -5.86 -5.19 -4.21
C THR A 290 -5.34 -5.18 -2.77
N PRO A 291 -4.67 -6.26 -2.31
CA PRO A 291 -4.01 -6.32 -1.01
C PRO A 291 -3.03 -5.19 -0.69
N ALA A 292 -2.36 -4.61 -1.69
CA ALA A 292 -1.43 -3.50 -1.46
C ALA A 292 -2.14 -2.26 -0.89
N ASN A 293 -3.33 -1.95 -1.40
CA ASN A 293 -4.15 -0.82 -0.96
C ASN A 293 -4.62 -1.02 0.48
N ILE A 294 -5.04 -2.23 0.80
CA ILE A 294 -5.40 -2.66 2.15
C ILE A 294 -4.28 -2.34 3.13
N LEU A 295 -3.07 -2.80 2.81
CA LEU A 295 -1.92 -2.64 3.67
C LEU A 295 -1.62 -1.16 3.90
N ALA A 296 -1.52 -0.38 2.82
CA ALA A 296 -1.29 1.06 2.89
C ALA A 296 -2.36 1.80 3.72
N PHE A 297 -3.64 1.50 3.49
CA PHE A 297 -4.74 2.06 4.26
C PHE A 297 -4.66 1.71 5.75
N THR A 298 -4.28 0.46 6.07
CA THR A 298 -4.12 0.01 7.46
C THR A 298 -2.98 0.74 8.15
N PHE A 299 -1.86 0.90 7.47
CA PHE A 299 -0.68 1.58 8.00
C PHE A 299 -0.91 3.07 8.20
N LEU A 300 -1.57 3.75 7.26
CA LEU A 300 -1.92 5.15 7.42
C LEU A 300 -2.77 5.35 8.70
N ASN A 301 -3.81 4.55 8.90
CA ASN A 301 -4.65 4.67 10.10
C ASN A 301 -3.95 4.32 11.42
N ASN A 302 -2.87 3.52 11.38
CA ASN A 302 -2.23 3.02 12.61
C ASN A 302 -0.97 3.79 13.02
N PHE A 303 -0.26 4.36 12.06
CA PHE A 303 1.02 5.04 12.29
C PHE A 303 0.94 6.56 12.07
N THR A 304 -0.25 7.07 11.77
CA THR A 304 -0.50 8.51 11.63
C THR A 304 -1.80 8.87 12.32
N ASP A 305 -2.02 10.16 12.56
CA ASP A 305 -3.25 10.66 13.17
C ASP A 305 -4.45 10.72 12.19
N TYR A 306 -4.27 10.21 10.97
CA TYR A 306 -5.33 10.18 9.96
C TYR A 306 -6.35 9.08 10.26
N ASN A 307 -7.62 9.45 10.37
CA ASN A 307 -8.74 8.53 10.45
C ASN A 307 -9.42 8.39 9.08
N LEU A 308 -8.77 7.65 8.18
CA LEU A 308 -9.30 7.38 6.85
C LEU A 308 -10.40 6.32 6.95
N GLY A 309 -11.60 6.65 6.46
CA GLY A 309 -12.68 5.71 6.20
C GLY A 309 -12.46 4.94 4.90
N PHE A 310 -13.18 3.82 4.73
CA PHE A 310 -13.07 2.97 3.54
C PHE A 310 -13.26 3.74 2.22
N LEU A 311 -14.21 4.68 2.21
CA LEU A 311 -14.53 5.46 1.01
C LEU A 311 -13.45 6.49 0.67
N ASP A 312 -12.60 6.87 1.63
CA ASP A 312 -11.56 7.88 1.40
C ASP A 312 -10.52 7.37 0.39
N TRP A 313 -10.32 6.06 0.30
CA TRP A 313 -9.42 5.47 -0.68
C TRP A 313 -9.83 5.75 -2.13
N PHE A 314 -11.12 5.95 -2.42
CA PHE A 314 -11.56 6.30 -3.78
C PHE A 314 -10.92 7.61 -4.24
N TYR A 315 -10.65 8.56 -3.35
CA TYR A 315 -9.97 9.80 -3.72
C TYR A 315 -8.51 9.57 -4.13
N PHE A 316 -7.86 8.53 -3.60
CA PHE A 316 -6.51 8.15 -4.01
C PHE A 316 -6.51 7.36 -5.32
N GLY A 317 -7.25 6.26 -5.37
CA GLY A 317 -7.18 5.27 -6.44
C GLY A 317 -8.00 5.61 -7.69
N LEU A 318 -9.22 6.12 -7.52
CA LEU A 318 -10.14 6.31 -8.64
C LEU A 318 -9.63 7.30 -9.71
N PRO A 319 -8.97 8.43 -9.36
CA PRO A 319 -8.38 9.31 -10.37
C PRO A 319 -7.35 8.60 -11.25
N VAL A 320 -6.52 7.72 -10.66
CA VAL A 320 -5.54 6.92 -11.42
C VAL A 320 -6.27 5.98 -12.38
N VAL A 321 -7.34 5.29 -11.93
CA VAL A 321 -8.12 4.39 -12.79
C VAL A 321 -8.78 5.14 -13.95
N ILE A 322 -9.40 6.29 -13.67
CA ILE A 322 -10.10 7.12 -14.67
C ILE A 322 -9.14 7.57 -15.79
N ILE A 323 -7.88 7.86 -15.45
CA ILE A 323 -6.87 8.29 -16.43
C ILE A 323 -6.22 7.08 -17.12
N MET A 324 -5.86 6.04 -16.36
CA MET A 324 -5.10 4.89 -16.88
C MET A 324 -5.92 4.01 -17.82
N ILE A 325 -7.23 3.81 -17.58
CA ILE A 325 -8.04 2.95 -18.45
C ILE A 325 -8.14 3.50 -19.88
N PRO A 326 -8.53 4.78 -20.12
CA PRO A 326 -8.55 5.35 -21.46
C PRO A 326 -7.17 5.38 -22.11
N LEU A 327 -6.11 5.73 -21.37
CA LEU A 327 -4.74 5.75 -21.91
C LEU A 327 -4.29 4.37 -22.35
N THR A 328 -4.56 3.35 -21.54
CA THR A 328 -4.25 1.94 -21.87
C THR A 328 -5.05 1.49 -23.09
N TRP A 329 -6.33 1.84 -23.17
CA TRP A 329 -7.19 1.53 -24.31
C TRP A 329 -6.65 2.13 -25.62
N LEU A 330 -6.36 3.43 -25.64
CA LEU A 330 -5.79 4.12 -26.80
C LEU A 330 -4.43 3.55 -27.20
N TYR A 331 -3.55 3.32 -26.20
CA TYR A 331 -2.23 2.74 -26.42
C TYR A 331 -2.32 1.35 -27.05
N LEU A 332 -3.18 0.47 -26.56
CA LEU A 332 -3.29 -0.89 -27.10
C LEU A 332 -3.86 -0.90 -28.51
N ILE A 333 -4.83 -0.04 -28.83
CA ILE A 333 -5.33 0.14 -30.20
C ILE A 333 -4.18 0.55 -31.14
N TYR A 334 -3.40 1.55 -30.73
CA TYR A 334 -2.25 2.03 -31.49
C TYR A 334 -1.16 0.96 -31.64
N SER A 335 -0.75 0.35 -30.53
CA SER A 335 0.38 -0.59 -30.43
C SER A 335 0.12 -1.92 -31.13
N PHE A 336 -1.12 -2.40 -31.13
CA PHE A 336 -1.50 -3.57 -31.94
C PHE A 336 -1.81 -3.22 -33.40
N LYS A 337 -1.75 -1.94 -33.76
CA LYS A 337 -2.14 -1.41 -35.08
C LYS A 337 -3.51 -1.93 -35.46
N VAL A 338 -4.47 -1.84 -34.54
CA VAL A 338 -5.85 -2.28 -34.78
C VAL A 338 -6.44 -1.33 -35.83
N ARG A 339 -6.31 -1.73 -37.09
CA ARG A 339 -6.70 -0.95 -38.28
C ARG A 339 -7.72 -1.74 -39.09
N GLY A 340 -8.75 -1.04 -39.54
CA GLY A 340 -9.75 -1.54 -40.48
C GLY A 340 -10.83 -0.49 -40.70
N LYS A 341 -11.41 -0.43 -41.90
CA LYS A 341 -12.60 0.41 -42.21
C LYS A 341 -13.78 0.13 -41.25
N THR A 342 -13.74 -1.00 -40.54
CA THR A 342 -14.75 -1.54 -39.62
C THR A 342 -14.56 -1.19 -38.13
N LEU A 343 -13.53 -0.43 -37.71
CA LEU A 343 -13.44 0.00 -36.29
C LEU A 343 -14.55 1.00 -35.90
N SER A 344 -15.01 1.78 -36.88
CA SER A 344 -16.08 2.77 -36.75
C SER A 344 -17.45 2.22 -37.15
N VAL A 345 -17.50 1.08 -37.84
CA VAL A 345 -18.73 0.41 -38.27
C VAL A 345 -19.24 -0.46 -37.14
N GLU A 346 -20.53 -0.38 -36.87
CA GLU A 346 -21.19 -1.20 -35.86
C GLU A 346 -21.20 -2.68 -36.31
N LEU A 347 -20.78 -3.56 -35.40
CA LEU A 347 -20.99 -4.99 -35.57
C LEU A 347 -22.49 -5.29 -35.46
N ASP A 348 -22.95 -6.33 -36.16
CA ASP A 348 -24.28 -6.87 -35.91
C ASP A 348 -24.39 -7.29 -34.43
N GLU A 349 -25.48 -6.88 -33.78
CA GLU A 349 -25.79 -7.21 -32.40
C GLU A 349 -25.77 -8.73 -32.16
N SER A 350 -26.15 -9.52 -33.18
CA SER A 350 -26.10 -10.98 -33.14
C SER A 350 -24.67 -11.54 -32.96
N ILE A 351 -23.64 -10.82 -33.38
CA ILE A 351 -22.24 -11.22 -33.23
C ILE A 351 -21.80 -11.06 -31.77
N VAL A 352 -22.15 -9.92 -31.16
CA VAL A 352 -21.69 -9.54 -29.83
C VAL A 352 -22.56 -10.16 -28.73
N LYS A 353 -23.89 -10.12 -28.88
CA LYS A 353 -24.83 -10.39 -27.77
C LYS A 353 -25.54 -11.74 -27.85
N LYS A 354 -25.55 -12.43 -28.99
CA LYS A 354 -26.26 -13.72 -29.14
C LYS A 354 -25.73 -14.78 -28.17
N GLY A 355 -26.61 -15.53 -27.52
CA GLY A 355 -26.20 -16.57 -26.55
C GLY A 355 -25.79 -16.05 -25.16
N PHE A 356 -25.69 -14.73 -24.97
CA PHE A 356 -25.57 -14.10 -23.67
C PHE A 356 -26.96 -13.70 -23.17
N LYS A 357 -27.74 -14.69 -22.71
CA LYS A 357 -29.08 -14.44 -22.15
C LYS A 357 -28.96 -14.13 -20.65
N ILE A 358 -29.46 -12.97 -20.25
CA ILE A 358 -29.65 -12.63 -18.83
C ILE A 358 -30.86 -13.43 -18.35
N GLY A 359 -30.62 -14.44 -17.50
CA GLY A 359 -31.71 -15.17 -16.85
C GLY A 359 -32.49 -14.27 -15.88
N LYS A 360 -33.66 -14.73 -15.43
CA LYS A 360 -34.38 -14.05 -14.34
C LYS A 360 -33.50 -14.05 -13.08
N ILE A 361 -33.38 -12.90 -12.42
CA ILE A 361 -32.60 -12.77 -11.18
C ILE A 361 -33.21 -13.71 -10.13
N ASN A 362 -32.42 -14.64 -9.64
CA ASN A 362 -32.86 -15.61 -8.64
C ASN A 362 -32.88 -14.98 -7.22
N LEU A 363 -33.56 -15.62 -6.28
CA LEU A 363 -33.69 -15.10 -4.91
C LEU A 363 -32.31 -14.92 -4.24
N ARG A 364 -31.38 -15.86 -4.43
CA ARG A 364 -30.03 -15.79 -3.85
C ARG A 364 -29.25 -14.57 -4.34
N GLN A 365 -29.33 -14.25 -5.63
CA GLN A 365 -28.72 -13.07 -6.23
C GLN A 365 -29.33 -11.78 -5.68
N LYS A 366 -30.66 -11.73 -5.50
CA LYS A 366 -31.33 -10.58 -4.88
C LYS A 366 -30.88 -10.37 -3.43
N LEU A 367 -30.75 -11.46 -2.65
CA LEU A 367 -30.28 -11.39 -1.27
C LEU A 367 -28.84 -10.88 -1.17
N VAL A 368 -27.92 -11.39 -2.00
CA VAL A 368 -26.53 -10.92 -2.02
C VAL A 368 -26.46 -9.44 -2.39
N LEU A 369 -27.17 -9.01 -3.44
CA LEU A 369 -27.23 -7.61 -3.84
C LEU A 369 -27.84 -6.73 -2.74
N GLY A 370 -28.92 -7.19 -2.10
CA GLY A 370 -29.57 -6.48 -0.99
C GLY A 370 -28.63 -6.28 0.20
N ILE A 371 -27.91 -7.32 0.63
CA ILE A 371 -26.93 -7.23 1.72
C ILE A 371 -25.79 -6.30 1.34
N PHE A 372 -25.25 -6.43 0.12
CA PHE A 372 -24.19 -5.55 -0.36
C PHE A 372 -24.64 -4.07 -0.34
N SER A 373 -25.84 -3.78 -0.85
CA SER A 373 -26.41 -2.42 -0.81
C SER A 373 -26.61 -1.92 0.63
N LEU A 374 -27.06 -2.78 1.56
CA LEU A 374 -27.20 -2.41 2.97
C LEU A 374 -25.84 -2.06 3.59
N VAL A 375 -24.81 -2.89 3.40
CA VAL A 375 -23.44 -2.61 3.88
C VAL A 375 -22.95 -1.26 3.36
N MET A 376 -23.17 -0.97 2.06
CA MET A 376 -22.79 0.30 1.46
C MET A 376 -23.54 1.49 2.08
N ILE A 377 -24.85 1.38 2.30
CA ILE A 377 -25.65 2.43 2.95
C ILE A 377 -25.16 2.70 4.38
N PHE A 378 -24.83 1.65 5.14
CA PHE A 378 -24.27 1.81 6.48
C PHE A 378 -22.89 2.46 6.44
N TRP A 379 -21.99 2.10 5.53
CA TRP A 379 -20.73 2.83 5.40
C TRP A 379 -20.92 4.31 5.08
N LEU A 380 -21.88 4.66 4.22
CA LEU A 380 -22.21 6.05 3.89
C LEU A 380 -22.83 6.81 5.06
N THR A 381 -23.58 6.12 5.92
CA THR A 381 -24.24 6.70 7.11
C THR A 381 -23.41 6.56 8.40
N GLY A 382 -22.14 6.13 8.28
CA GLY A 382 -21.23 5.90 9.40
C GLY A 382 -21.10 7.08 10.37
N LYS A 383 -21.15 8.31 9.86
CA LYS A 383 -21.10 9.53 10.69
C LYS A 383 -22.31 9.69 11.61
N ILE A 384 -23.46 9.13 11.21
CA ILE A 384 -24.73 9.22 11.95
C ILE A 384 -24.77 8.15 13.04
N HIS A 385 -24.55 6.88 12.68
CA HIS A 385 -24.72 5.77 13.61
C HIS A 385 -23.44 5.40 14.39
N LYS A 386 -22.27 5.93 14.01
CA LYS A 386 -20.96 5.73 14.68
C LYS A 386 -20.55 4.26 14.88
N VAL A 387 -21.10 3.35 14.08
CA VAL A 387 -20.72 1.93 14.12
C VAL A 387 -19.45 1.76 13.30
N PRO A 388 -18.40 1.10 13.84
CA PRO A 388 -17.17 0.88 13.10
C PRO A 388 -17.40 0.14 11.77
N THR A 389 -16.72 0.57 10.71
CA THR A 389 -16.86 0.02 9.36
C THR A 389 -16.64 -1.49 9.28
N ALA A 390 -15.69 -2.00 10.08
CA ALA A 390 -15.39 -3.42 10.22
C ALA A 390 -16.58 -4.24 10.75
N ILE A 391 -17.31 -3.70 11.73
CA ILE A 391 -18.46 -4.36 12.34
C ILE A 391 -19.65 -4.39 11.36
N VAL A 392 -19.86 -3.31 10.62
CA VAL A 392 -20.87 -3.27 9.54
C VAL A 392 -20.58 -4.36 8.51
N ALA A 393 -19.33 -4.45 8.05
CA ALA A 393 -18.92 -5.43 7.06
C ALA A 393 -19.09 -6.86 7.58
N LEU A 394 -18.63 -7.12 8.81
CA LEU A 394 -18.73 -8.43 9.46
C LEU A 394 -20.19 -8.85 9.63
N THR A 395 -21.08 -7.91 10.01
CA THR A 395 -22.52 -8.16 10.12
C THR A 395 -23.11 -8.60 8.78
N GLY A 396 -22.76 -7.91 7.68
CA GLY A 396 -23.18 -8.30 6.33
C GLY A 396 -22.65 -9.68 5.93
N ALA A 397 -21.37 -9.97 6.22
CA ALA A 397 -20.76 -11.26 5.93
C ALA A 397 -21.41 -12.41 6.70
N VAL A 398 -21.65 -12.23 8.01
CA VAL A 398 -22.31 -13.23 8.87
C VAL A 398 -23.75 -13.46 8.44
N SER A 399 -24.47 -12.41 8.03
CA SER A 399 -25.85 -12.52 7.52
C SER A 399 -25.94 -13.48 6.31
N LEU A 400 -24.91 -13.53 5.46
CA LEU A 400 -24.87 -14.47 4.32
C LEU A 400 -24.78 -15.95 4.74
N PHE A 401 -24.23 -16.25 5.92
CA PHE A 401 -24.23 -17.61 6.47
C PHE A 401 -25.61 -17.97 7.02
N PHE A 402 -26.26 -17.06 7.76
CA PHE A 402 -27.63 -17.27 8.24
C PHE A 402 -28.62 -17.54 7.10
N LEU A 403 -28.43 -16.90 5.95
CA LEU A 403 -29.25 -17.11 4.75
C LEU A 403 -28.88 -18.37 3.95
N GLY A 404 -27.88 -19.16 4.40
CA GLY A 404 -27.41 -20.36 3.70
C GLY A 404 -26.74 -20.08 2.35
N ILE A 405 -26.32 -18.84 2.09
CA ILE A 405 -25.61 -18.45 0.86
C ILE A 405 -24.15 -18.91 0.96
N LEU A 406 -23.51 -18.61 2.08
CA LEU A 406 -22.14 -19.06 2.40
C LEU A 406 -22.14 -20.26 3.34
N ASN A 407 -21.10 -21.08 3.27
CA ASN A 407 -20.84 -22.19 4.17
C ASN A 407 -19.34 -22.31 4.49
N GLU A 408 -18.97 -23.26 5.35
CA GLU A 408 -17.59 -23.48 5.79
C GLU A 408 -16.59 -23.63 4.62
N LYS A 409 -16.99 -24.31 3.53
CA LYS A 409 -16.12 -24.50 2.37
C LYS A 409 -15.79 -23.17 1.68
N ASP A 410 -16.63 -22.15 1.82
CA ASP A 410 -16.37 -20.83 1.25
C ASP A 410 -15.35 -20.04 2.08
N ILE A 411 -15.29 -20.27 3.40
CA ILE A 411 -14.25 -19.71 4.28
C ILE A 411 -12.85 -20.18 3.83
N ASN A 412 -12.74 -21.44 3.41
CA ASN A 412 -11.48 -22.03 2.94
C ASN A 412 -11.00 -21.45 1.59
N LYS A 413 -11.83 -20.69 0.88
CA LYS A 413 -11.46 -20.02 -0.38
C LYS A 413 -10.91 -18.61 -0.18
N ILE A 414 -10.98 -18.08 1.04
CA ILE A 414 -10.48 -16.74 1.37
C ILE A 414 -8.96 -16.71 1.22
N ASN A 415 -8.44 -15.55 0.80
CA ASN A 415 -7.01 -15.32 0.71
C ASN A 415 -6.39 -15.07 2.10
N TRP A 416 -6.21 -16.14 2.87
CA TRP A 416 -5.56 -16.12 4.19
C TRP A 416 -4.12 -15.60 4.14
N ASN A 417 -3.43 -15.82 3.02
CA ASN A 417 -2.08 -15.30 2.83
C ASN A 417 -2.06 -13.78 2.91
N ALA A 418 -2.98 -13.09 2.23
CA ALA A 418 -3.07 -11.64 2.29
C ALA A 418 -3.38 -11.15 3.72
N LEU A 419 -4.38 -11.74 4.39
CA LEU A 419 -4.80 -11.31 5.73
C LEU A 419 -3.67 -11.44 6.77
N LEU A 420 -2.98 -12.58 6.79
CA LEU A 420 -1.86 -12.80 7.71
C LEU A 420 -0.64 -11.93 7.37
N THR A 421 -0.40 -11.64 6.10
CA THR A 421 0.65 -10.72 5.67
C THR A 421 0.38 -9.28 6.13
N PHE A 422 -0.88 -8.83 6.15
CA PHE A 422 -1.22 -7.53 6.73
C PHE A 422 -0.90 -7.49 8.23
N GLY A 423 -1.25 -8.55 8.97
CA GLY A 423 -0.93 -8.68 10.39
C GLY A 423 0.58 -8.64 10.65
N GLY A 424 1.36 -9.38 9.85
CA GLY A 424 2.82 -9.35 9.92
C GLY A 424 3.40 -7.99 9.59
N GLY A 425 2.93 -7.35 8.52
CA GLY A 425 3.32 -5.98 8.16
C GLY A 425 3.13 -5.02 9.32
N LEU A 426 1.93 -4.99 9.92
CA LEU A 426 1.66 -4.13 11.07
C LEU A 426 2.51 -4.48 12.28
N ALA A 427 2.71 -5.77 12.55
CA ALA A 427 3.56 -6.23 13.65
C ALA A 427 5.01 -5.74 13.49
N ILE A 428 5.60 -5.88 12.30
CA ILE A 428 6.97 -5.40 12.06
C ILE A 428 7.04 -3.87 12.02
N GLY A 429 6.04 -3.20 11.46
CA GLY A 429 5.93 -1.73 11.51
C GLY A 429 5.93 -1.21 12.95
N ASN A 430 5.13 -1.82 13.83
CA ASN A 430 5.09 -1.49 15.25
C ASN A 430 6.46 -1.70 15.91
N LEU A 431 7.14 -2.81 15.60
CA LEU A 431 8.49 -3.04 16.12
C LEU A 431 9.48 -1.97 15.64
N LEU A 432 9.46 -1.59 14.36
CA LEU A 432 10.37 -0.57 13.81
C LEU A 432 10.20 0.78 14.54
N VAL A 433 8.97 1.19 14.80
CA VAL A 433 8.64 2.41 15.53
C VAL A 433 9.07 2.31 17.00
N LEU A 434 8.65 1.27 17.71
CA LEU A 434 8.91 1.11 19.14
C LEU A 434 10.41 0.92 19.47
N THR A 435 11.21 0.44 18.53
CA THR A 435 12.66 0.22 18.70
C THR A 435 13.53 1.34 18.15
N GLY A 436 12.92 2.43 17.64
CA GLY A 436 13.61 3.59 17.07
C GLY A 436 14.35 3.30 15.76
N VAL A 437 14.16 2.12 15.16
CA VAL A 437 14.75 1.76 13.86
C VAL A 437 14.17 2.65 12.75
N SER A 438 12.87 2.94 12.81
CA SER A 438 12.19 3.82 11.87
C SER A 438 12.83 5.21 11.81
N ASP A 439 13.06 5.79 12.99
CA ASP A 439 13.64 7.13 13.15
C ASP A 439 15.07 7.12 12.62
N TRP A 440 15.84 6.09 12.97
CA TRP A 440 17.21 5.95 12.49
C TRP A 440 17.31 5.88 10.96
N ILE A 441 16.49 5.06 10.29
CA ILE A 441 16.48 4.95 8.82
C ILE A 441 16.16 6.33 8.21
N ALA A 442 15.13 6.98 8.74
CA ALA A 442 14.68 8.26 8.21
C ALA A 442 15.73 9.36 8.39
N LEU A 443 16.41 9.42 9.53
CA LEU A 443 17.46 10.40 9.80
C LEU A 443 18.68 10.23 8.89
N LYS A 444 19.03 9.00 8.49
CA LYS A 444 20.10 8.75 7.50
C LYS A 444 19.72 9.16 6.08
N LEU A 445 18.44 9.29 5.80
CA LEU A 445 17.91 9.68 4.50
C LEU A 445 17.54 11.16 4.41
N THR A 446 17.86 11.96 5.43
CA THR A 446 17.66 13.42 5.46
C THR A 446 18.31 14.14 4.27
N GLY A 447 19.40 13.62 3.69
CA GLY A 447 19.99 14.19 2.47
C GLY A 447 19.04 14.28 1.27
N LEU A 448 17.97 13.47 1.26
CA LEU A 448 16.91 13.55 0.25
C LEU A 448 16.01 14.78 0.43
N SER A 449 16.05 15.48 1.56
CA SER A 449 15.21 16.66 1.82
C SER A 449 15.56 17.85 0.93
N VAL A 450 16.76 17.86 0.34
CA VAL A 450 17.21 18.88 -0.62
C VAL A 450 16.55 18.70 -1.98
N LEU A 451 16.08 17.49 -2.30
CA LEU A 451 15.44 17.22 -3.58
C LEU A 451 14.00 17.74 -3.59
N PRO A 452 13.52 18.29 -4.72
CA PRO A 452 12.12 18.62 -4.87
C PRO A 452 11.24 17.38 -4.63
N SER A 453 10.13 17.54 -3.90
CA SER A 453 9.26 16.41 -3.49
C SER A 453 8.79 15.55 -4.68
N PHE A 454 8.61 16.14 -5.87
CA PHE A 454 8.29 15.39 -7.09
C PHE A 454 9.36 14.38 -7.49
N VAL A 455 10.64 14.75 -7.36
CA VAL A 455 11.76 13.87 -7.72
C VAL A 455 11.77 12.67 -6.78
N VAL A 456 11.54 12.91 -5.48
CA VAL A 456 11.43 11.84 -4.47
C VAL A 456 10.25 10.92 -4.78
N ILE A 457 9.07 11.48 -5.09
CA ILE A 457 7.87 10.70 -5.44
C ILE A 457 8.11 9.84 -6.69
N PHE A 458 8.67 10.43 -7.74
CA PHE A 458 8.96 9.71 -8.98
C PHE A 458 9.98 8.58 -8.74
N PHE A 459 11.03 8.84 -7.96
CA PHE A 459 12.02 7.82 -7.61
C PHE A 459 11.40 6.67 -6.80
N VAL A 460 10.56 6.99 -5.81
CA VAL A 460 9.85 5.98 -5.01
C VAL A 460 8.87 5.17 -5.88
N ALA A 461 8.15 5.82 -6.79
CA ALA A 461 7.26 5.14 -7.74
C ALA A 461 8.04 4.17 -8.65
N ALA A 462 9.17 4.63 -9.21
CA ALA A 462 10.03 3.81 -10.06
C ALA A 462 10.65 2.63 -9.29
N LEU A 463 11.15 2.88 -8.09
CA LEU A 463 11.70 1.84 -7.22
C LEU A 463 10.63 0.79 -6.87
N THR A 464 9.42 1.25 -6.52
CA THR A 464 8.29 0.37 -6.21
C THR A 464 7.91 -0.50 -7.41
N LEU A 465 7.89 0.07 -8.62
CA LEU A 465 7.61 -0.68 -9.84
C LEU A 465 8.69 -1.72 -10.13
N ILE A 466 9.97 -1.33 -10.04
CA ILE A 466 11.10 -2.25 -10.29
C ILE A 466 11.06 -3.41 -9.32
N ILE A 467 10.89 -3.14 -8.03
CA ILE A 467 10.80 -4.18 -7.00
C ILE A 467 9.55 -5.03 -7.23
N GLY A 468 8.39 -4.37 -7.42
CA GLY A 468 7.09 -5.01 -7.64
C GLY A 468 7.02 -5.88 -8.88
N ALA A 469 7.83 -5.62 -9.92
CA ALA A 469 7.86 -6.45 -11.11
C ALA A 469 8.34 -7.90 -10.82
N PHE A 470 9.17 -8.09 -9.79
CA PHE A 470 9.77 -9.39 -9.48
C PHE A 470 9.10 -10.13 -8.32
N ILE A 471 8.20 -9.48 -7.59
CA ILE A 471 7.59 -9.99 -6.36
C ILE A 471 6.10 -9.71 -6.35
N SER A 472 5.32 -10.35 -5.49
CA SER A 472 3.89 -10.02 -5.39
C SER A 472 3.65 -8.57 -4.91
N ASN A 473 2.62 -7.90 -5.47
CA ASN A 473 2.24 -6.53 -5.11
C ASN A 473 2.10 -6.34 -3.58
N THR A 474 1.52 -7.35 -2.92
CA THR A 474 1.35 -7.38 -1.46
C THR A 474 2.68 -7.37 -0.72
N ALA A 475 3.65 -8.18 -1.16
CA ALA A 475 4.98 -8.24 -0.57
C ALA A 475 5.73 -6.91 -0.75
N CYS A 476 5.60 -6.28 -1.93
CA CYS A 476 6.17 -4.97 -2.21
C CYS A 476 5.66 -3.90 -1.25
N ALA A 477 4.33 -3.78 -1.10
CA ALA A 477 3.74 -2.84 -0.17
C ALA A 477 4.11 -3.15 1.30
N ALA A 478 4.08 -4.43 1.70
CA ALA A 478 4.41 -4.85 3.06
C ALA A 478 5.84 -4.50 3.47
N MET A 479 6.76 -4.52 2.50
CA MET A 479 8.16 -4.16 2.71
C MET A 479 8.38 -2.64 2.71
N LEU A 480 7.81 -1.92 1.75
CA LEU A 480 8.14 -0.51 1.51
C LEU A 480 7.34 0.47 2.39
N VAL A 481 6.06 0.20 2.68
CA VAL A 481 5.20 1.11 3.46
C VAL A 481 5.71 1.39 4.88
N PRO A 482 6.15 0.39 5.69
CA PRO A 482 6.69 0.64 7.03
C PRO A 482 7.90 1.57 7.04
N VAL A 483 8.69 1.56 5.97
CA VAL A 483 9.90 2.39 5.82
C VAL A 483 9.54 3.78 5.27
N ALA A 484 8.53 3.87 4.42
CA ALA A 484 8.11 5.12 3.79
C ALA A 484 7.48 6.13 4.75
N ILE A 485 6.77 5.66 5.78
CA ILE A 485 6.13 6.54 6.78
C ILE A 485 7.13 7.40 7.56
N PRO A 486 8.13 6.82 8.25
CA PRO A 486 9.10 7.62 8.98
C PRO A 486 9.96 8.47 8.02
N LEU A 487 10.24 7.97 6.82
CA LEU A 487 10.94 8.74 5.79
C LEU A 487 10.15 10.01 5.41
N ALA A 488 8.84 9.88 5.14
CA ALA A 488 8.00 11.02 4.83
C ALA A 488 8.00 12.07 5.96
N GLN A 489 7.87 11.62 7.22
CA GLN A 489 7.89 12.49 8.40
C GLN A 489 9.19 13.31 8.50
N VAL A 490 10.35 12.66 8.32
CA VAL A 490 11.65 13.35 8.40
C VAL A 490 11.90 14.27 7.20
N LEU A 491 11.43 13.90 6.01
CA LEU A 491 11.53 14.75 4.83
C LEU A 491 10.54 15.91 4.82
N GLY A 492 9.63 15.99 5.79
CA GLY A 492 8.54 16.97 5.79
C GLY A 492 7.56 16.79 4.62
N ILE A 493 7.51 15.59 4.05
CA ILE A 493 6.57 15.22 2.97
C ILE A 493 5.33 14.61 3.62
N ASP A 494 4.15 14.92 3.10
CA ASP A 494 2.93 14.27 3.56
C ASP A 494 3.03 12.74 3.42
N VAL A 495 2.86 12.02 4.53
CA VAL A 495 2.94 10.56 4.59
C VAL A 495 1.97 9.89 3.60
N ARG A 496 0.80 10.50 3.36
CA ARG A 496 -0.22 9.99 2.44
C ARG A 496 0.29 9.89 1.00
N LEU A 497 1.22 10.78 0.60
CA LEU A 497 1.83 10.74 -0.73
C LEU A 497 2.66 9.48 -0.93
N LEU A 498 3.68 9.26 -0.10
CA LEU A 498 4.60 8.14 -0.29
C LEU A 498 3.88 6.79 -0.14
N VAL A 499 3.01 6.67 0.87
CA VAL A 499 2.27 5.44 1.11
C VAL A 499 1.28 5.15 -0.03
N GLY A 500 0.56 6.17 -0.51
CA GLY A 500 -0.34 6.02 -1.67
C GLY A 500 0.41 5.66 -2.95
N VAL A 501 1.55 6.29 -3.20
CA VAL A 501 2.42 6.01 -4.36
C VAL A 501 2.95 4.59 -4.33
N ILE A 502 3.37 4.08 -3.16
CA ILE A 502 3.84 2.70 -3.02
C ILE A 502 2.68 1.70 -3.25
N ALA A 503 1.52 1.94 -2.64
CA ALA A 503 0.38 1.04 -2.75
C ALA A 503 -0.09 0.91 -4.20
N ILE A 504 -0.29 2.05 -4.86
CA ILE A 504 -0.76 2.11 -6.24
C ILE A 504 0.35 1.66 -7.19
N GLY A 505 1.58 2.15 -7.00
CA GLY A 505 2.74 1.83 -7.83
C GLY A 505 3.06 0.34 -7.85
N SER A 506 2.90 -0.35 -6.73
CA SER A 506 3.09 -1.82 -6.67
C SER A 506 2.06 -2.59 -7.50
N SER A 507 0.97 -1.95 -7.94
CA SER A 507 -0.07 -2.55 -8.79
C SER A 507 -0.01 -2.10 -10.25
N ILE A 508 0.94 -1.22 -10.60
CA ILE A 508 1.25 -0.81 -11.98
C ILE A 508 2.38 -1.70 -12.51
N ASP A 509 2.07 -2.99 -12.72
CA ASP A 509 2.99 -3.93 -13.39
C ASP A 509 2.28 -4.64 -14.54
N PHE A 510 2.76 -4.33 -15.74
CA PHE A 510 2.23 -4.84 -17.00
C PHE A 510 3.28 -5.57 -17.84
N ALA A 511 4.57 -5.44 -17.55
CA ALA A 511 5.66 -5.97 -18.38
C ALA A 511 5.85 -7.48 -18.25
N LEU A 512 5.84 -8.00 -17.03
CA LEU A 512 6.20 -9.39 -16.79
C LEU A 512 4.96 -10.28 -16.73
N ILE A 513 5.03 -11.45 -17.39
CA ILE A 513 3.93 -12.43 -17.39
C ILE A 513 3.62 -12.90 -15.96
N VAL A 514 4.67 -13.10 -15.18
CA VAL A 514 4.59 -13.58 -13.80
C VAL A 514 4.23 -12.45 -12.83
N GLY A 515 4.41 -11.20 -13.25
CA GLY A 515 4.19 -10.01 -12.44
C GLY A 515 2.79 -9.94 -11.84
N THR A 516 1.76 -10.19 -12.64
CA THR A 516 0.38 -10.26 -12.15
C THR A 516 -0.42 -11.44 -12.73
N PRO A 517 -1.28 -12.11 -11.93
CA PRO A 517 -2.14 -13.19 -12.43
C PRO A 517 -3.05 -12.80 -13.61
N PRO A 518 -3.62 -11.58 -13.69
CA PRO A 518 -4.27 -11.06 -14.90
C PRO A 518 -3.45 -11.21 -16.18
N THR A 519 -2.20 -10.75 -16.17
CA THR A 519 -1.29 -10.83 -17.33
C THR A 519 -0.97 -12.28 -17.67
N MET A 520 -0.77 -13.12 -16.65
CA MET A 520 -0.57 -14.56 -16.84
C MET A 520 -1.76 -15.22 -17.53
N MET A 521 -2.99 -14.92 -17.11
CA MET A 521 -4.20 -15.48 -17.75
C MET A 521 -4.35 -15.03 -19.21
N ALA A 522 -4.02 -13.78 -19.52
CA ALA A 522 -3.97 -13.32 -20.92
C ALA A 522 -2.92 -14.10 -21.73
N TYR A 523 -1.74 -14.35 -21.16
CA TYR A 523 -0.70 -15.14 -21.80
C TYR A 523 -1.14 -16.59 -22.05
N SER A 524 -1.83 -17.22 -21.07
CA SER A 524 -2.37 -18.59 -21.17
C SER A 524 -3.41 -18.78 -22.27
N THR A 525 -3.94 -17.71 -22.87
CA THR A 525 -4.81 -17.82 -24.06
C THR A 525 -4.07 -18.27 -25.33
N GLY A 526 -2.73 -18.27 -25.32
CA GLY A 526 -1.91 -18.66 -26.48
C GLY A 526 -1.79 -17.58 -27.57
N LEU A 527 -2.37 -16.40 -27.36
CA LEU A 527 -2.40 -15.32 -28.36
C LEU A 527 -1.09 -14.50 -28.44
N PHE A 528 -0.23 -14.58 -27.43
CA PHE A 528 0.92 -13.68 -27.27
C PHE A 528 2.23 -14.43 -27.12
N LYS A 529 3.30 -13.84 -27.64
CA LYS A 529 4.67 -14.20 -27.24
C LYS A 529 5.06 -13.40 -26.01
N ALA A 530 5.92 -13.92 -25.13
CA ALA A 530 6.37 -13.22 -23.93
C ALA A 530 7.00 -11.83 -24.24
N LYS A 531 7.85 -11.78 -25.27
CA LYS A 531 8.44 -10.52 -25.77
C LYS A 531 7.40 -9.49 -26.24
N GLU A 532 6.23 -9.96 -26.70
CA GLU A 532 5.14 -9.11 -27.17
C GLU A 532 4.42 -8.40 -26.01
N ILE A 533 4.23 -9.10 -24.89
CA ILE A 533 3.69 -8.56 -23.63
C ILE A 533 4.70 -7.60 -23.02
N PHE A 534 5.95 -8.05 -22.83
CA PHE A 534 7.02 -7.26 -22.22
C PHE A 534 7.22 -5.88 -22.87
N ARG A 535 7.34 -5.83 -24.20
CA ARG A 535 7.53 -4.57 -24.93
C ARG A 535 6.37 -3.59 -24.73
N ARG A 536 5.14 -4.10 -24.57
CA ARG A 536 3.94 -3.28 -24.38
C ARG A 536 3.74 -2.88 -22.93
N GLY A 537 4.03 -3.80 -22.03
CA GLY A 537 3.92 -3.57 -20.60
C GLY A 537 4.92 -2.53 -20.12
N ILE A 538 6.19 -2.59 -20.51
CA ILE A 538 7.19 -1.56 -20.12
C ILE A 538 6.74 -0.14 -20.45
N PHE A 539 6.14 0.04 -21.63
CA PHE A 539 5.63 1.36 -22.00
C PHE A 539 4.50 1.81 -21.06
N LEU A 540 3.58 0.92 -20.71
CA LEU A 540 2.50 1.20 -19.77
C LEU A 540 2.99 1.36 -18.33
N ASP A 541 4.03 0.66 -17.93
CA ASP A 541 4.69 0.80 -16.63
C ASP A 541 5.27 2.21 -16.48
N ILE A 542 6.05 2.65 -17.48
CA ILE A 542 6.61 4.00 -17.53
C ILE A 542 5.48 5.03 -17.54
N LEU A 543 4.48 4.86 -18.42
CA LEU A 543 3.32 5.75 -18.48
C LEU A 543 2.58 5.81 -17.14
N GLY A 544 2.42 4.67 -16.47
CA GLY A 544 1.78 4.55 -15.18
C GLY A 544 2.54 5.29 -14.07
N ILE A 545 3.86 5.24 -14.07
CA ILE A 545 4.68 6.05 -13.14
C ILE A 545 4.44 7.54 -13.37
N PHE A 546 4.43 8.00 -14.62
CA PHE A 546 4.15 9.40 -14.93
C PHE A 546 2.74 9.82 -14.51
N VAL A 547 1.72 9.00 -14.81
CA VAL A 547 0.34 9.27 -14.42
C VAL A 547 0.20 9.28 -12.89
N LEU A 548 0.78 8.31 -12.19
CA LEU A 548 0.75 8.25 -10.73
C LEU A 548 1.46 9.45 -10.10
N SER A 549 2.61 9.84 -10.63
CA SER A 549 3.34 11.01 -10.13
C SER A 549 2.56 12.31 -10.40
N PHE A 550 1.91 12.43 -11.55
CA PHE A 550 1.04 13.56 -11.86
C PHE A 550 -0.20 13.60 -10.94
N VAL A 551 -0.90 12.49 -10.79
CA VAL A 551 -2.10 12.40 -9.94
C VAL A 551 -1.77 12.69 -8.48
N SER A 552 -0.68 12.11 -7.97
CA SER A 552 -0.29 12.29 -6.57
C SER A 552 0.06 13.73 -6.23
N ILE A 553 0.65 14.49 -7.15
CA ILE A 553 1.06 15.87 -6.87
C ILE A 553 -0.05 16.87 -7.12
N TRP A 554 -0.75 16.73 -8.24
CA TRP A 554 -1.69 17.77 -8.68
C TRP A 554 -3.11 17.43 -8.24
N VAL A 555 -3.55 16.20 -8.50
CA VAL A 555 -4.93 15.81 -8.26
C VAL A 555 -5.19 15.60 -6.78
N TRP A 556 -4.30 14.90 -6.06
CA TRP A 556 -4.48 14.70 -4.62
C TRP A 556 -4.37 16.00 -3.83
N LYS A 557 -3.46 16.90 -4.23
CA LYS A 557 -3.39 18.26 -3.66
C LYS A 557 -4.65 19.06 -3.93
N PHE A 558 -5.14 19.05 -5.17
CA PHE A 558 -6.41 19.71 -5.53
C PHE A 558 -7.61 19.17 -4.75
N LEU A 559 -7.65 17.86 -4.51
CA LEU A 559 -8.69 17.21 -3.72
C LEU A 559 -8.53 17.42 -2.20
N GLY A 560 -7.49 18.14 -1.75
CA GLY A 560 -7.20 18.37 -0.33
C GLY A 560 -6.77 17.10 0.43
N ILE A 561 -6.38 16.05 -0.29
CA ILE A 561 -5.91 14.78 0.29
C ILE A 561 -4.51 14.94 0.84
N VAL A 562 -3.73 15.85 0.27
CA VAL A 562 -2.31 16.07 0.56
C VAL A 562 -2.08 17.57 0.71
N ILE A 563 -1.25 17.97 1.68
CA ILE A 563 -0.91 19.37 1.97
C ILE A 563 0.25 19.85 1.07
#